data_AF-A0A7K2N7A4-F1
#
_entry.id   AF-A0A7K2N7A4-F1
#
_cell.length_a   1.000
_cell.length_b   1.000
_cell.length_c   1.000
_cell.angle_alpha   90.00
_cell.angle_beta   90.00
_cell.angle_gamma   90.00
#
_symmetry.space_group_name_H-M   'P 1'
#
loop_
_entity.id
_entity.type
_entity.pdbx_description
1 polymer ?
#
loop_
_entity_poly.entity_id
_entity_poly.type
_entity_poly.pdbx_seq_one_letter_code
_entity_poly.pdbx_strand_id
1 'polypeptide(L)'
;MTAEHDTWDWLLNDNHPSFCLTFVERSAIDTVLRCYGADLAEAQLLTEGEAVPPDGHDGSVLRLGSLGHWTFCFETFGTRGIEDDVLRALSRHGETLCVLYGSPNYFHHWRDGRQADAFEPGNPTTTPPSADVSPFREDVERRLAAGPDGLRLVAVLDSISVHTRHRLTSQAIEGPLLTAFPPARLPAARPEPPTPVSHRGLGRFLGTIAPDET
;
A
#
# COMPACT_ATOMS: atom_id res chain seq x y z
N MET A 1 16.22 -25.17 22.38
CA MET A 1 16.00 -24.04 21.46
C MET A 1 14.50 -23.93 21.27
N THR A 2 13.85 -23.22 22.19
CA THR A 2 12.42 -22.95 22.11
C THR A 2 12.20 -22.01 20.94
N ALA A 3 11.32 -22.40 20.01
CA ALA A 3 10.85 -21.49 18.98
C ALA A 3 10.24 -20.29 19.71
N GLU A 4 10.91 -19.15 19.67
CA GLU A 4 10.29 -17.89 19.99
C GLU A 4 9.01 -17.84 19.15
N HIS A 5 7.87 -17.79 19.81
CA HIS A 5 6.67 -17.29 19.18
C HIS A 5 6.97 -15.83 18.92
N ASP A 6 7.65 -15.59 17.81
CA ASP A 6 7.98 -14.27 17.33
C ASP A 6 6.62 -13.64 16.99
N THR A 7 6.11 -12.86 17.92
CA THR A 7 4.87 -12.11 17.79
C THR A 7 5.12 -10.88 16.92
N TRP A 8 4.07 -10.15 16.55
CA TRP A 8 4.23 -8.85 15.86
C TRP A 8 4.48 -7.70 16.84
N ASP A 9 4.81 -8.01 18.10
CA ASP A 9 4.98 -7.00 19.17
C ASP A 9 6.13 -6.04 18.86
N TRP A 10 7.14 -6.49 18.12
CA TRP A 10 8.24 -5.65 17.66
C TRP A 10 7.77 -4.56 16.68
N LEU A 11 6.70 -4.81 15.92
CA LEU A 11 6.15 -3.90 14.93
C LEU A 11 5.04 -3.00 15.51
N LEU A 12 4.25 -3.54 16.43
CA LEU A 12 3.05 -2.89 17.00
C LEU A 12 3.30 -2.17 18.33
N ASN A 13 4.56 -1.95 18.70
CA ASN A 13 4.93 -1.19 19.90
C ASN A 13 5.04 0.33 19.62
N ASP A 14 5.37 1.09 20.67
CA ASP A 14 5.44 2.54 20.63
C ASP A 14 6.57 3.12 19.74
N ASN A 15 7.47 2.29 19.20
CA ASN A 15 8.53 2.75 18.29
C ASN A 15 7.96 3.20 16.93
N HIS A 16 6.75 2.76 16.57
CA HIS A 16 6.09 3.12 15.32
C HIS A 16 4.68 3.67 15.61
N PRO A 17 4.52 4.98 15.88
CA PRO A 17 3.24 5.55 16.29
C PRO A 17 2.15 5.42 15.20
N SER A 18 2.56 5.38 13.93
CA SER A 18 1.72 4.98 12.80
C SER A 18 2.59 4.53 11.62
N PHE A 19 2.09 3.62 10.80
CA PHE A 19 2.75 3.21 9.57
C PHE A 19 1.77 2.61 8.56
N CYS A 20 2.18 2.63 7.29
CA CYS A 20 1.61 1.75 6.27
C CYS A 20 2.61 0.65 5.92
N LEU A 21 2.21 -0.62 6.05
CA LEU A 21 2.99 -1.77 5.59
C LEU A 21 2.32 -2.35 4.34
N THR A 22 2.97 -2.18 3.19
CA THR A 22 2.42 -2.55 1.90
C THR A 22 3.23 -3.66 1.26
N PHE A 23 2.59 -4.72 0.79
CA PHE A 23 3.19 -5.81 0.02
C PHE A 23 2.67 -5.71 -1.42
N VAL A 24 3.57 -5.73 -2.39
CA VAL A 24 3.26 -5.63 -3.82
C VAL A 24 3.85 -6.83 -4.54
N GLU A 25 2.99 -7.64 -5.17
CA GLU A 25 3.39 -8.85 -5.87
C GLU A 25 4.14 -8.49 -7.17
N ARG A 26 5.30 -9.12 -7.42
CA ARG A 26 6.05 -9.08 -8.69
C ARG A 26 6.37 -7.69 -9.24
N SER A 27 6.38 -6.67 -8.39
CA SER A 27 6.68 -5.31 -8.83
C SER A 27 8.14 -4.96 -8.60
N ALA A 28 8.76 -4.39 -9.64
CA ALA A 28 10.11 -3.86 -9.54
C ALA A 28 10.12 -2.64 -8.61
N ILE A 29 11.19 -2.51 -7.81
CA ILE A 29 11.37 -1.44 -6.83
C ILE A 29 11.20 -0.03 -7.44
N ASP A 30 11.73 0.20 -8.64
CA ASP A 30 11.57 1.49 -9.36
C ASP A 30 10.09 1.82 -9.64
N THR A 31 9.31 0.81 -10.06
CA THR A 31 7.87 1.00 -10.28
C THR A 31 7.16 1.38 -8.99
N VAL A 32 7.51 0.70 -7.87
CA VAL A 32 6.91 0.99 -6.57
C VAL A 32 7.25 2.41 -6.12
N LEU A 33 8.52 2.84 -6.18
CA LEU A 33 8.94 4.20 -5.82
C LEU A 33 8.16 5.27 -6.61
N ARG A 34 8.01 5.08 -7.93
CA ARG A 34 7.26 6.02 -8.76
C ARG A 34 5.79 6.12 -8.40
N CYS A 35 5.14 5.02 -7.97
CA CYS A 35 3.76 5.07 -7.47
C CYS A 35 3.64 5.94 -6.22
N TYR A 36 4.66 5.91 -5.35
CA TYR A 36 4.80 6.83 -4.23
C TYR A 36 5.35 8.20 -4.64
N GLY A 37 5.58 8.50 -5.92
CA GLY A 37 6.15 9.78 -6.36
C GLY A 37 7.59 10.04 -5.89
N ALA A 38 8.31 9.00 -5.50
CA ALA A 38 9.73 9.07 -5.16
C ALA A 38 10.60 8.85 -6.40
N ASP A 39 11.77 9.49 -6.42
CA ASP A 39 12.81 9.27 -7.43
C ASP A 39 13.81 8.23 -6.95
N LEU A 40 14.06 7.20 -7.77
CA LEU A 40 15.09 6.19 -7.51
C LEU A 40 16.50 6.80 -7.43
N ALA A 41 16.77 7.87 -8.19
CA ALA A 41 18.07 8.52 -8.18
C ALA A 41 18.39 9.22 -6.84
N GLU A 42 17.35 9.57 -6.08
CA GLU A 42 17.47 10.21 -4.77
C GLU A 42 17.39 9.21 -3.61
N ALA A 43 17.01 7.96 -3.90
CA ALA A 43 16.87 6.91 -2.91
C ALA A 43 18.25 6.43 -2.40
N GLN A 44 18.31 6.13 -1.10
CA GLN A 44 19.54 5.76 -0.40
C GLN A 44 19.35 4.48 0.40
N LEU A 45 20.41 3.68 0.55
CA LEU A 45 20.37 2.51 1.41
C LEU A 45 20.60 2.95 2.86
N LEU A 46 19.55 2.94 3.68
CA LEU A 46 19.57 3.42 5.07
C LEU A 46 19.02 2.37 6.04
N THR A 47 19.64 2.26 7.20
CA THR A 47 19.04 1.55 8.35
C THR A 47 17.84 2.32 8.88
N GLU A 48 17.05 1.69 9.76
CA GLU A 48 15.89 2.34 10.35
C GLU A 48 16.25 3.61 11.13
N GLY A 49 17.32 3.55 11.94
CA GLY A 49 17.77 4.69 12.73
C GLY A 49 18.34 5.84 11.89
N GLU A 50 18.78 5.56 10.66
CA GLU A 50 19.30 6.57 9.72
C GLU A 50 18.19 7.19 8.86
N ALA A 51 17.05 6.51 8.70
CA ALA A 51 15.93 6.92 7.85
C ALA A 51 15.08 8.04 8.50
N VAL A 52 15.75 9.15 8.83
CA VAL A 52 15.12 10.34 9.42
C VAL A 52 14.71 11.29 8.29
N PRO A 53 13.47 11.82 8.28
CA PRO A 53 13.07 12.81 7.30
C PRO A 53 13.98 14.05 7.37
N PRO A 54 14.38 14.64 6.23
CA PRO A 54 15.11 15.91 6.23
C PRO A 54 14.33 17.03 6.93
N ASP A 55 15.05 18.01 7.49
CA ASP A 55 14.42 19.17 8.12
C ASP A 55 13.44 19.88 7.16
N GLY A 56 12.22 20.12 7.63
CA GLY A 56 11.17 20.78 6.85
C GLY A 56 10.51 19.89 5.80
N HIS A 57 10.81 18.59 5.76
CA HIS A 57 10.10 17.62 4.93
C HIS A 57 8.70 17.33 5.53
N ASP A 58 7.66 17.55 4.74
CA ASP A 58 6.26 17.28 5.10
C ASP A 58 5.75 15.92 4.57
N GLY A 59 6.60 15.20 3.84
CA GLY A 59 6.29 13.91 3.23
C GLY A 59 6.57 12.71 4.13
N SER A 60 6.50 11.51 3.55
CA SER A 60 6.71 10.27 4.27
C SER A 60 8.14 9.75 4.14
N VAL A 61 8.52 8.86 5.05
CA VAL A 61 9.73 8.03 4.92
C VAL A 61 9.28 6.69 4.37
N LEU A 62 9.72 6.36 3.16
CA LEU A 62 9.36 5.12 2.49
C LEU A 62 10.57 4.20 2.39
N ARG A 63 10.51 3.05 3.05
CA ARG A 63 11.60 2.06 3.07
C ARG A 63 11.16 0.79 2.35
N LEU A 64 11.93 0.34 1.37
CA LEU A 64 11.58 -0.77 0.49
C LEU A 64 12.56 -1.92 0.66
N GLY A 65 12.02 -3.12 0.70
CA GLY A 65 12.78 -4.36 0.65
C GLY A 65 12.07 -5.42 -0.18
N SER A 66 12.70 -6.58 -0.28
CA SER A 66 12.14 -7.74 -0.99
C SER A 66 11.89 -8.88 -0.02
N LEU A 67 10.79 -9.58 -0.24
CA LEU A 67 10.38 -10.74 0.52
C LEU A 67 9.89 -11.82 -0.46
N GLY A 68 10.83 -12.66 -0.92
CA GLY A 68 10.56 -13.59 -2.01
C GLY A 68 10.23 -12.86 -3.31
N HIS A 69 9.04 -13.09 -3.85
CA HIS A 69 8.53 -12.42 -5.06
C HIS A 69 7.70 -11.16 -4.76
N TRP A 70 7.64 -10.77 -3.48
CA TRP A 70 6.99 -9.56 -3.03
C TRP A 70 8.01 -8.45 -2.83
N THR A 71 7.65 -7.23 -3.19
CA THR A 71 8.29 -6.02 -2.68
C THR A 71 7.46 -5.55 -1.49
N PHE A 72 8.10 -5.31 -0.35
CA PHE A 72 7.42 -4.69 0.79
C PHE A 72 7.85 -3.22 0.92
N CYS A 73 6.92 -2.40 1.38
CA CYS A 73 7.12 -0.98 1.66
C CYS A 73 6.71 -0.73 3.11
N PHE A 74 7.61 -0.12 3.88
CA PHE A 74 7.34 0.38 5.21
C PHE A 74 7.36 1.90 5.17
N GLU A 75 6.16 2.50 5.26
CA GLU A 75 5.96 3.94 5.23
C GLU A 75 5.70 4.45 6.64
N THR A 76 6.50 5.41 7.09
CA THR A 76 6.28 6.15 8.33
C THR A 76 6.13 7.65 8.04
N PHE A 77 5.54 8.40 8.98
CA PHE A 77 5.31 9.85 8.87
C PHE A 77 4.37 10.30 7.74
N GLY A 78 3.67 9.38 7.07
CA GLY A 78 2.62 9.70 6.13
C GLY A 78 1.68 8.52 5.85
N THR A 79 0.77 8.74 4.90
CA THR A 79 -0.37 7.84 4.64
C THR A 79 -0.53 7.52 3.16
N ARG A 80 0.51 7.71 2.33
CA ARG A 80 0.35 7.53 0.88
C ARG A 80 0.09 6.09 0.49
N GLY A 81 0.58 5.14 1.28
CA GLY A 81 0.36 3.72 1.10
C GLY A 81 -1.11 3.30 1.19
N ILE A 82 -2.00 4.12 1.75
CA ILE A 82 -3.44 3.84 1.79
C ILE A 82 -4.25 4.63 0.75
N GLU A 83 -3.61 5.50 -0.03
CA GLU A 83 -4.32 6.29 -1.05
C GLU A 83 -4.78 5.37 -2.20
N ASP A 84 -6.04 5.51 -2.61
CA ASP A 84 -6.65 4.65 -3.64
C ASP A 84 -5.90 4.69 -4.98
N ASP A 85 -5.35 5.83 -5.37
CA ASP A 85 -4.58 5.97 -6.61
C ASP A 85 -3.23 5.26 -6.54
N VAL A 86 -2.55 5.33 -5.39
CA VAL A 86 -1.31 4.59 -5.12
C VAL A 86 -1.59 3.09 -5.12
N LEU A 87 -2.58 2.61 -4.36
CA LEU A 87 -2.94 1.19 -4.28
C LEU A 87 -3.41 0.63 -5.62
N ARG A 88 -4.21 1.40 -6.37
CA ARG A 88 -4.62 1.06 -7.74
C ARG A 88 -3.43 0.95 -8.69
N ALA A 89 -2.46 1.88 -8.58
CA ALA A 89 -1.27 1.86 -9.43
C ALA A 89 -0.36 0.67 -9.11
N LEU A 90 -0.11 0.41 -7.82
CA LEU A 90 0.71 -0.72 -7.37
C LEU A 90 0.12 -2.07 -7.78
N SER A 91 -1.20 -2.22 -7.70
CA SER A 91 -1.89 -3.48 -8.02
C SER A 91 -2.16 -3.69 -9.52
N ARG A 92 -1.73 -2.80 -10.42
CA ARG A 92 -2.12 -2.85 -11.83
C ARG A 92 -1.73 -4.16 -12.54
N HIS A 93 -0.68 -4.83 -12.09
CA HIS A 93 -0.12 -6.03 -12.72
C HIS A 93 -0.01 -7.22 -11.76
N GLY A 94 -0.76 -7.20 -10.66
CA GLY A 94 -0.71 -8.24 -9.65
C GLY A 94 -1.55 -7.88 -8.44
N GLU A 95 -1.05 -8.24 -7.27
CA GLU A 95 -1.73 -8.07 -6.00
C GLU A 95 -0.99 -7.06 -5.11
N THR A 96 -1.77 -6.24 -4.39
CA THR A 96 -1.27 -5.35 -3.35
C THR A 96 -2.06 -5.55 -2.07
N LEU A 97 -1.34 -5.77 -0.97
CA LEU A 97 -1.90 -5.87 0.38
C LEU A 97 -1.34 -4.71 1.20
N CYS A 98 -2.18 -3.93 1.88
CA CYS A 98 -1.73 -2.82 2.70
C CYS A 98 -2.38 -2.87 4.08
N VAL A 99 -1.57 -2.68 5.11
CA VAL A 99 -1.99 -2.52 6.50
C VAL A 99 -1.65 -1.11 6.95
N LEU A 100 -2.65 -0.39 7.42
CA LEU A 100 -2.49 0.83 8.20
C LEU A 100 -2.51 0.47 9.69
N TYR A 101 -1.41 0.77 10.37
CA TYR A 101 -1.39 0.86 11.83
C TYR A 101 -1.53 2.33 12.25
N GLY A 102 -2.54 2.61 13.06
CA GLY A 102 -2.87 3.95 13.52
C GLY A 102 -4.31 4.05 14.04
N SER A 103 -4.94 5.21 13.82
CA SER A 103 -6.33 5.45 14.23
C SER A 103 -7.12 6.04 13.04
N PRO A 104 -7.95 5.25 12.33
CA PRO A 104 -8.23 3.82 12.56
C PRO A 104 -7.12 2.88 12.03
N ASN A 105 -7.17 1.61 12.46
CA ASN A 105 -6.43 0.54 11.80
C ASN A 105 -7.22 0.07 10.58
N TYR A 106 -6.54 -0.18 9.45
CA TYR A 106 -7.25 -0.54 8.23
C TYR A 106 -6.46 -1.53 7.38
N PHE A 107 -7.17 -2.38 6.66
CA PHE A 107 -6.61 -3.30 5.70
C PHE A 107 -7.19 -3.02 4.32
N HIS A 108 -6.33 -3.02 3.32
CA HIS A 108 -6.69 -2.95 1.91
C HIS A 108 -6.10 -4.14 1.16
N HIS A 109 -6.90 -4.72 0.27
CA HIS A 109 -6.48 -5.73 -0.68
C HIS A 109 -6.92 -5.28 -2.06
N TRP A 110 -5.95 -5.15 -2.96
CA TRP A 110 -6.16 -4.74 -4.34
C TRP A 110 -5.57 -5.78 -5.29
N ARG A 111 -6.25 -5.99 -6.41
CA ARG A 111 -5.79 -6.87 -7.47
C ARG A 111 -6.19 -6.31 -8.83
N ASP A 112 -5.24 -6.31 -9.76
CA ASP A 112 -5.44 -5.84 -11.14
C ASP A 112 -6.05 -4.42 -11.20
N GLY A 113 -5.61 -3.53 -10.31
CA GLY A 113 -6.10 -2.15 -10.22
C GLY A 113 -7.51 -2.00 -9.64
N ARG A 114 -8.06 -3.04 -9.01
CA ARG A 114 -9.40 -3.03 -8.38
C ARG A 114 -9.30 -3.40 -6.91
N GLN A 115 -10.09 -2.73 -6.08
CA GLN A 115 -10.19 -3.06 -4.68
C GLN A 115 -10.99 -4.36 -4.51
N ALA A 116 -10.35 -5.38 -3.94
CA ALA A 116 -10.95 -6.65 -3.60
C ALA A 116 -11.51 -6.63 -2.18
N ASP A 117 -10.76 -6.05 -1.23
CA ASP A 117 -11.21 -5.85 0.15
C ASP A 117 -10.77 -4.49 0.71
N ALA A 118 -11.60 -3.95 1.60
CA ALA A 118 -11.26 -2.85 2.49
C ALA A 118 -12.05 -3.01 3.78
N PHE A 119 -11.36 -3.07 4.92
CA PHE A 119 -12.03 -3.13 6.21
C PHE A 119 -11.14 -2.76 7.38
N GLU A 120 -11.79 -2.36 8.47
CA GLU A 120 -11.16 -2.27 9.78
C GLU A 120 -11.37 -3.61 10.51
N PRO A 121 -10.30 -4.33 10.88
CA PRO A 121 -10.42 -5.63 11.54
C PRO A 121 -11.26 -5.55 12.82
N GLY A 122 -12.24 -6.44 12.97
CA GLY A 122 -13.13 -6.47 14.13
C GLY A 122 -14.13 -5.31 14.22
N ASN A 123 -14.24 -4.47 13.18
CA ASN A 123 -15.28 -3.45 13.11
C ASN A 123 -16.43 -3.91 12.19
N PRO A 124 -17.61 -4.23 12.76
CA PRO A 124 -18.74 -4.74 11.98
C PRO A 124 -19.29 -3.72 10.98
N THR A 125 -19.08 -2.41 11.17
CA THR A 125 -19.58 -1.37 10.25
C THR A 125 -18.87 -1.36 8.89
N THR A 126 -17.68 -1.97 8.82
CA THR A 126 -16.94 -2.13 7.56
C THR A 126 -17.25 -3.46 6.87
N THR A 127 -18.23 -4.22 7.36
CA THR A 127 -18.64 -5.51 6.79
C THR A 127 -19.59 -5.28 5.62
N PRO A 128 -19.36 -5.90 4.45
CA PRO A 128 -20.31 -5.80 3.34
C PRO A 128 -21.66 -6.40 3.74
N PRO A 129 -22.78 -5.87 3.21
CA PRO A 129 -24.11 -6.35 3.55
C PRO A 129 -24.46 -7.78 3.07
N SER A 130 -23.63 -8.43 2.24
CA SER A 130 -23.92 -9.72 1.59
C SER A 130 -22.98 -10.84 2.03
N ALA A 131 -23.35 -12.07 1.67
CA ALA A 131 -22.56 -13.30 1.86
C ALA A 131 -21.27 -13.36 1.00
N ASP A 132 -20.90 -12.28 0.30
CA ASP A 132 -19.70 -12.19 -0.53
C ASP A 132 -18.49 -11.71 0.31
N VAL A 133 -18.30 -12.33 1.48
CA VAL A 133 -17.10 -12.10 2.29
C VAL A 133 -15.94 -12.79 1.58
N SER A 134 -14.86 -12.05 1.32
CA SER A 134 -13.70 -12.67 0.66
C SER A 134 -13.06 -13.74 1.55
N PRO A 135 -12.42 -14.77 0.97
CA PRO A 135 -11.68 -15.76 1.74
C PRO A 135 -10.59 -15.15 2.63
N PHE A 136 -10.02 -14.01 2.23
CA PHE A 136 -9.01 -13.30 3.02
C PHE A 136 -9.65 -12.72 4.29
N ARG A 137 -10.79 -12.06 4.15
CA ARG A 137 -11.53 -11.52 5.30
C ARG A 137 -12.02 -12.63 6.22
N GLU A 138 -12.49 -13.75 5.68
CA GLU A 138 -12.86 -14.92 6.48
C GLU A 138 -11.69 -15.46 7.31
N ASP A 139 -10.46 -15.49 6.76
CA ASP A 139 -9.26 -15.87 7.53
C ASP A 139 -8.98 -14.89 8.67
N VAL A 140 -9.04 -13.58 8.40
CA VAL A 140 -8.83 -12.55 9.42
C VAL A 140 -9.87 -12.68 10.53
N GLU A 141 -11.17 -12.74 10.22
CA GLU A 141 -12.23 -12.84 11.22
C GLU A 141 -12.15 -14.14 12.03
N ARG A 142 -11.78 -15.25 11.40
CA ARG A 142 -11.52 -16.52 12.11
C ARG A 142 -10.37 -16.39 13.11
N ARG A 143 -9.28 -15.72 12.73
CA ARG A 143 -8.13 -15.49 13.62
C ARG A 143 -8.48 -14.54 14.76
N LEU A 144 -9.26 -13.49 14.47
CA LEU A 144 -9.77 -12.58 15.49
C LEU A 144 -10.62 -13.32 16.53
N ALA A 145 -11.49 -14.23 16.09
CA ALA A 145 -12.33 -15.02 16.99
C ALA A 145 -11.55 -16.06 17.82
N ALA A 146 -10.36 -16.48 17.36
CA ALA A 146 -9.51 -17.46 18.04
C ALA A 146 -8.42 -16.84 18.92
N GLY A 147 -8.10 -15.55 18.71
CA GLY A 147 -7.04 -14.83 19.41
C GLY A 147 -7.49 -14.21 20.73
N PRO A 148 -6.54 -13.82 21.60
CA PRO A 148 -6.85 -13.00 22.76
C PRO A 148 -7.36 -11.61 22.33
N ASP A 149 -8.28 -11.05 23.11
CA ASP A 149 -8.80 -9.70 22.90
C ASP A 149 -7.65 -8.67 22.87
N GLY A 150 -7.57 -7.86 21.80
CA GLY A 150 -6.73 -6.66 21.75
C GLY A 150 -5.72 -6.57 20.60
N LEU A 151 -5.39 -7.66 19.89
CA LEU A 151 -4.37 -7.65 18.84
C LEU A 151 -4.97 -7.80 17.44
N ARG A 152 -5.90 -6.92 17.09
CA ARG A 152 -6.67 -7.05 15.84
C ARG A 152 -5.81 -7.05 14.57
N LEU A 153 -4.71 -6.31 14.57
CA LEU A 153 -3.76 -6.30 13.46
C LEU A 153 -2.85 -7.52 13.40
N VAL A 154 -2.61 -8.23 14.51
CA VAL A 154 -1.88 -9.50 14.48
C VAL A 154 -2.61 -10.50 13.59
N ALA A 155 -3.94 -10.57 13.68
CA ALA A 155 -4.75 -11.42 12.81
C ALA A 155 -4.57 -11.09 11.32
N VAL A 156 -4.48 -9.80 10.98
CA VAL A 156 -4.22 -9.35 9.59
C VAL A 156 -2.82 -9.73 9.15
N LEU A 157 -1.80 -9.40 9.95
CA LEU A 157 -0.40 -9.67 9.61
C LEU A 157 -0.10 -11.18 9.49
N ASP A 158 -0.75 -12.01 10.32
CA ASP A 158 -0.69 -13.47 10.21
C ASP A 158 -1.39 -13.97 8.94
N SER A 159 -2.54 -13.39 8.58
CA SER A 159 -3.25 -13.72 7.33
C SER A 159 -2.40 -13.35 6.11
N ILE A 160 -1.78 -12.17 6.11
CA ILE A 160 -0.81 -11.75 5.08
C ILE A 160 0.37 -12.73 5.03
N SER A 161 0.90 -13.16 6.18
CA SER A 161 2.06 -14.05 6.19
C SER A 161 1.74 -15.43 5.61
N VAL A 162 0.56 -15.95 5.89
CA VAL A 162 0.08 -17.21 5.28
C VAL A 162 -0.18 -17.02 3.79
N HIS A 163 -0.81 -15.92 3.39
CA HIS A 163 -1.16 -15.62 2.01
C HIS A 163 0.09 -15.44 1.13
N THR A 164 1.04 -14.62 1.58
CA THR A 164 2.32 -14.36 0.87
C THR A 164 3.28 -15.54 1.01
N ARG A 165 3.05 -16.46 1.95
CA ARG A 165 3.95 -17.56 2.36
C ARG A 165 5.30 -17.07 2.87
N HIS A 166 5.34 -15.83 3.35
CA HIS A 166 6.53 -15.21 3.89
C HIS A 166 6.17 -14.45 5.16
N ARG A 167 7.10 -14.38 6.11
CA ARG A 167 6.94 -13.61 7.33
C ARG A 167 8.00 -12.54 7.37
N LEU A 168 7.57 -11.29 7.55
CA LEU A 168 8.47 -10.17 7.78
C LEU A 168 9.03 -10.26 9.20
N THR A 169 10.32 -9.98 9.35
CA THR A 169 11.02 -10.01 10.64
C THR A 169 11.47 -8.61 11.03
N SER A 170 11.73 -8.38 12.32
CA SER A 170 12.27 -7.10 12.78
C SER A 170 13.58 -6.75 12.06
N GLN A 171 14.49 -7.72 11.93
CA GLN A 171 15.75 -7.55 11.22
C GLN A 171 15.57 -7.10 9.76
N ALA A 172 14.49 -7.53 9.09
CA ALA A 172 14.21 -7.14 7.72
C ALA A 172 13.84 -5.65 7.61
N ILE A 173 13.23 -5.06 8.65
CA ILE A 173 12.92 -3.63 8.71
C ILE A 173 14.09 -2.84 9.28
N GLU A 174 14.73 -3.29 10.36
CA GLU A 174 15.80 -2.55 11.04
C GLU A 174 17.05 -2.36 10.17
N GLY A 175 17.35 -3.36 9.32
CA GLY A 175 18.52 -3.37 8.46
C GLY A 175 18.51 -2.31 7.35
N PRO A 176 19.60 -2.21 6.56
CA PRO A 176 19.69 -1.29 5.45
C PRO A 176 18.65 -1.61 4.36
N LEU A 177 17.76 -0.67 4.09
CA LEU A 177 16.71 -0.74 3.07
C LEU A 177 16.79 0.46 2.13
N LEU A 178 16.34 0.27 0.88
CA LEU A 178 16.26 1.38 -0.05
C LEU A 178 15.19 2.36 0.45
N THR A 179 15.61 3.57 0.75
CA THR A 179 14.83 4.57 1.47
C THR A 179 14.68 5.81 0.60
N ALA A 180 13.46 6.30 0.49
CA ALA A 180 13.14 7.54 -0.21
C ALA A 180 12.21 8.42 0.62
N PHE A 181 12.13 9.69 0.26
CA PHE A 181 11.36 10.73 0.95
C PHE A 181 10.29 11.31 0.00
N PRO A 182 9.26 10.53 -0.35
CA PRO A 182 8.21 11.01 -1.26
C PRO A 182 7.47 12.23 -0.70
N PRO A 183 6.99 13.14 -1.56
CA PRO A 183 6.27 14.32 -1.13
C PRO A 183 4.93 13.96 -0.48
N ALA A 184 4.46 14.80 0.45
CA ALA A 184 3.20 14.64 1.17
C ALA A 184 1.98 14.50 0.26
N ARG A 185 2.03 15.17 -0.91
CA ARG A 185 1.04 15.07 -1.96
C ARG A 185 1.73 14.99 -3.31
N LEU A 186 1.19 14.16 -4.19
CA LEU A 186 1.55 14.26 -5.59
C LEU A 186 1.07 15.61 -6.15
N PRO A 187 1.85 16.26 -7.03
CA PRO A 187 1.33 17.30 -7.89
C PRO A 187 0.10 16.74 -8.62
N ALA A 188 -0.96 17.54 -8.73
CA ALA A 188 -2.14 17.14 -9.49
C ALA A 188 -1.69 16.60 -10.85
N ALA A 189 -2.06 15.35 -11.16
CA ALA A 189 -1.73 14.74 -12.44
C ALA A 189 -2.18 15.71 -13.53
N ARG A 190 -1.24 16.14 -14.37
CA ARG A 190 -1.59 16.89 -15.57
C ARG A 190 -2.58 16.00 -16.32
N PRO A 191 -3.77 16.50 -16.71
CA PRO A 191 -4.70 15.67 -17.48
C PRO A 191 -3.92 15.11 -18.66
N GLU A 192 -3.86 13.79 -18.78
CA GLU A 192 -3.28 13.16 -19.96
C GLU A 192 -4.00 13.78 -21.16
N PRO A 193 -3.25 14.32 -22.16
CA PRO A 193 -3.89 14.75 -23.39
C PRO A 193 -4.71 13.56 -23.88
N PRO A 194 -6.00 13.74 -24.22
CA PRO A 194 -6.88 12.64 -24.56
C PRO A 194 -6.18 11.80 -25.61
N THR A 195 -5.96 10.51 -25.30
CA THR A 195 -5.41 9.55 -26.24
C THR A 195 -6.20 9.71 -27.52
N PRO A 196 -5.58 10.03 -28.68
CA PRO A 196 -6.32 10.23 -29.90
C PRO A 196 -7.05 8.92 -30.19
N VAL A 197 -8.37 8.95 -29.95
CA VAL A 197 -9.24 7.83 -30.26
C VAL A 197 -9.15 7.70 -31.76
N SER A 198 -8.50 6.64 -32.24
CA SER A 198 -8.54 6.30 -33.65
C SER A 198 -9.97 5.96 -33.99
N HIS A 199 -10.75 6.95 -34.40
CA HIS A 199 -12.07 6.77 -34.97
C HIS A 199 -11.91 6.15 -36.36
N ARG A 200 -11.44 4.90 -36.44
CA ARG A 200 -11.74 4.04 -37.59
C ARG A 200 -13.23 3.73 -37.53
N GLY A 201 -14.07 4.63 -38.05
CA GLY A 201 -15.47 4.31 -38.33
C GLY A 201 -16.51 5.42 -38.26
N LEU A 202 -16.22 6.63 -37.78
CA LEU A 202 -17.27 7.67 -37.61
C LEU A 202 -17.41 8.68 -38.75
N GLY A 203 -16.92 8.34 -39.94
CA GLY A 203 -17.17 9.13 -41.14
C GLY A 203 -16.41 10.47 -41.19
N ARG A 204 -16.67 11.24 -42.25
CA ARG A 204 -15.94 12.46 -42.61
C ARG A 204 -16.22 13.58 -41.60
N PHE A 205 -15.15 14.18 -41.08
CA PHE A 205 -15.18 15.42 -40.30
C PHE A 205 -15.90 16.55 -41.08
N LEU A 206 -16.93 17.14 -40.47
CA LEU A 206 -17.79 18.17 -41.11
C LEU A 206 -17.32 19.63 -40.89
N GLY A 207 -16.14 19.84 -40.30
CA GLY A 207 -15.60 21.17 -40.05
C GLY A 207 -16.10 21.81 -38.75
N THR A 208 -15.48 22.93 -38.39
CA THR A 208 -15.78 23.70 -37.16
C THR A 208 -16.88 24.71 -37.45
N ILE A 209 -17.99 24.66 -36.70
CA ILE A 209 -19.03 25.70 -36.74
C ILE A 209 -18.52 26.85 -35.86
N ALA A 210 -18.10 27.95 -36.49
CA ALA A 210 -17.87 29.21 -35.79
C ALA A 210 -19.24 29.81 -35.41
N PRO A 211 -19.38 30.43 -34.22
CA PRO A 211 -20.59 31.17 -33.90
C PRO A 211 -20.69 32.43 -34.78
N ASP A 212 -21.88 32.69 -35.32
CA ASP A 212 -22.18 33.92 -36.04
C ASP A 212 -22.00 35.12 -35.10
N GLU A 213 -21.20 36.09 -35.52
CA GLU A 213 -21.13 37.40 -34.88
C GLU A 213 -22.40 38.19 -35.25
N THR A 214 -23.19 38.53 -34.23
CA THR A 214 -24.17 39.63 -34.28
C THR A 214 -23.90 40.61 -33.16
#